data_AF-A0A8J6ZTG4-F1
#
_entry.id   AF-A0A8J6ZTG4-F1
#
_cell.length_a   1.000
_cell.length_b   1.000
_cell.length_c   1.000
_cell.angle_alpha   90.00
_cell.angle_beta   90.00
_cell.angle_gamma   90.00
#
_symmetry.space_group_name_H-M   'P 1'
#
loop_
_entity.id
_entity.type
_entity.pdbx_description
1 polymer ?
#
loop_
_entity_poly.entity_id
_entity_poly.type
_entity_poly.pdbx_seq_one_letter_code
_entity_poly.pdbx_strand_id
1 'polypeptide(L)'
;MPDEVKPNVNEAPTHDAQLAAENIASGEEKAPKVDFEADYAAAQQFSVSEVDRTGEGAAAAEAATAPKQKVPQTKEIKTQPQSSGNPDDYVELAKEVGNSKTEGVTTVNDDLVEKALEKGQPKK
;
A
#
# COMPACT_ATOMS: atom_id res chain seq x y z
N MET A 1 -9.42 6.80 -46.26
CA MET A 1 -9.84 6.98 -47.67
C MET A 1 -11.24 7.56 -47.60
N PRO A 2 -11.54 8.68 -48.28
CA PRO A 2 -12.87 9.25 -48.23
C PRO A 2 -13.84 8.37 -48.99
N ASP A 3 -14.91 7.94 -48.33
CA ASP A 3 -15.97 7.17 -48.97
C ASP A 3 -16.95 8.14 -49.64
N GLU A 4 -17.29 7.84 -50.89
CA GLU A 4 -18.22 8.63 -51.69
C GLU A 4 -19.63 8.10 -51.48
N VAL A 5 -20.51 8.93 -50.88
CA VAL A 5 -21.89 8.52 -50.59
C VAL A 5 -22.75 8.83 -51.80
N LYS A 6 -23.41 7.80 -52.35
CA LYS A 6 -24.37 7.93 -53.45
C LYS A 6 -25.79 7.89 -52.89
N PRO A 7 -26.50 9.03 -52.82
CA PRO A 7 -27.87 9.05 -52.30
C PRO A 7 -28.81 8.28 -53.22
N ASN A 8 -29.74 7.51 -52.65
CA ASN A 8 -30.79 6.82 -53.40
C ASN A 8 -32.02 7.73 -53.51
N VAL A 9 -32.41 8.07 -54.74
CA VAL A 9 -33.58 8.91 -55.04
C VAL A 9 -34.87 8.33 -54.43
N ASN A 10 -35.02 7.01 -54.40
CA ASN A 10 -36.21 6.35 -53.87
C ASN A 10 -36.28 6.31 -52.33
N GLU A 11 -35.17 6.62 -51.66
CA GLU A 11 -35.07 6.63 -50.19
C GLU A 11 -34.98 8.06 -49.64
N ALA A 12 -34.97 9.07 -50.52
CA ALA A 12 -34.96 10.46 -50.14
C ALA A 12 -36.33 10.87 -49.57
N PRO A 13 -36.40 11.31 -48.29
CA PRO A 13 -37.66 11.52 -47.58
C PRO A 13 -38.40 12.80 -47.99
N THR A 14 -37.72 13.73 -48.66
CA THR A 14 -38.26 15.02 -49.09
C THR A 14 -38.00 15.24 -50.58
N HIS A 15 -38.85 16.05 -51.22
CA HIS A 15 -38.71 16.39 -52.64
C HIS A 15 -37.36 17.06 -52.95
N ASP A 16 -36.89 17.94 -52.05
CA ASP A 16 -35.59 18.59 -52.21
C ASP A 16 -34.43 17.59 -52.16
N ALA A 17 -34.54 16.57 -51.29
CA ALA A 17 -33.56 15.50 -51.21
C ALA A 17 -33.60 14.58 -52.45
N GLN A 18 -34.77 14.40 -53.07
CA GLN A 18 -34.91 13.67 -54.33
C GLN A 18 -34.21 14.42 -55.47
N LEU A 19 -34.47 15.73 -55.59
CA LEU A 19 -33.82 16.58 -56.61
C LEU A 19 -32.29 16.58 -56.44
N ALA A 20 -31.80 16.70 -55.21
CA ALA A 20 -30.37 16.63 -54.93
C ALA A 20 -29.78 15.25 -55.28
N ALA A 21 -30.48 14.16 -54.96
CA ALA A 21 -30.06 12.80 -55.30
C ALA A 21 -30.03 12.59 -56.84
N GLU A 22 -30.99 13.14 -57.57
CA GLU A 22 -31.04 13.10 -59.03
C GLU A 22 -29.89 13.90 -59.67
N ASN A 23 -29.59 15.10 -59.16
CA ASN A 23 -28.47 15.92 -59.63
C ASN A 23 -27.11 15.26 -59.37
N ILE A 24 -26.98 14.57 -58.23
CA ILE A 24 -25.78 13.79 -57.90
C ILE A 24 -25.66 12.56 -58.80
N ALA A 25 -26.78 11.89 -59.09
CA ALA A 25 -26.81 10.72 -59.98
C ALA A 25 -26.56 11.07 -61.45
N SER A 26 -27.03 12.24 -61.91
CA SER A 26 -26.80 12.77 -63.26
C SER A 26 -25.38 13.32 -63.45
N GLY A 27 -24.66 13.57 -62.35
CA GLY A 27 -23.33 14.15 -62.36
C GLY A 27 -23.31 15.68 -62.49
N GLU A 28 -24.47 16.33 -62.43
CA GLU A 28 -24.58 17.79 -62.34
C GLU A 28 -24.07 18.32 -60.98
N GLU A 29 -24.22 17.52 -59.92
CA GLU A 29 -23.76 17.83 -58.57
C GLU A 29 -22.77 16.78 -58.06
N LYS A 30 -21.75 17.22 -57.31
CA LYS A 30 -20.75 16.30 -56.76
C LYS A 30 -21.30 15.56 -55.57
N ALA A 31 -21.09 14.24 -55.54
CA ALA A 31 -21.41 13.44 -54.37
C ALA A 31 -20.62 13.93 -53.13
N PRO A 32 -21.25 13.98 -51.96
CA PRO A 32 -20.56 14.30 -50.72
C PRO A 32 -19.51 13.23 -50.42
N LYS A 33 -18.32 13.69 -50.05
CA LYS A 33 -17.19 12.85 -49.63
C LYS A 33 -17.15 12.83 -48.11
N VAL A 34 -17.24 11.65 -47.54
CA VAL A 34 -17.14 11.44 -46.08
C VAL A 34 -15.71 11.04 -45.77
N ASP A 35 -15.05 11.77 -44.88
CA ASP A 35 -13.73 11.39 -44.36
C ASP A 35 -13.89 11.00 -42.90
N PHE A 36 -14.08 9.71 -42.65
CA PHE A 36 -14.30 9.20 -41.30
C PHE A 36 -13.19 9.57 -40.32
N GLU A 37 -11.95 9.66 -40.76
CA GLU A 37 -10.83 9.98 -39.87
C GLU A 37 -10.85 11.46 -39.50
N ALA A 38 -11.04 12.33 -40.49
CA ALA A 38 -11.12 13.77 -40.27
C ALA A 38 -12.38 14.15 -39.48
N ASP A 39 -13.52 13.55 -39.81
CA ASP A 39 -14.80 13.80 -39.14
C ASP A 39 -14.80 13.28 -37.71
N TYR A 40 -14.18 12.12 -37.45
CA TYR A 40 -13.98 11.61 -36.09
C TYR A 40 -13.04 12.49 -35.28
N ALA A 41 -11.93 12.95 -35.87
CA ALA A 41 -11.02 13.88 -35.21
C ALA A 41 -11.70 15.23 -34.89
N ALA A 42 -12.49 15.77 -35.82
CA ALA A 42 -13.27 16.97 -35.60
C ALA A 42 -14.33 16.77 -34.50
N ALA A 43 -15.03 15.64 -34.50
CA ALA A 43 -15.99 15.32 -33.45
C ALA A 43 -15.33 15.25 -32.06
N GLN A 44 -14.12 14.69 -31.95
CA GLN A 44 -13.36 14.73 -30.71
C GLN A 44 -13.03 16.16 -30.28
N GLN A 45 -12.81 17.07 -31.23
CA GLN A 45 -12.62 18.49 -30.93
C GLN A 45 -13.89 19.21 -30.45
N PHE A 46 -15.07 18.63 -30.59
CA PHE A 46 -16.30 19.22 -30.05
C PHE A 46 -16.89 18.40 -28.90
N SER A 47 -16.33 17.22 -28.62
CA SER A 47 -16.78 16.31 -27.55
C SER A 47 -16.30 16.71 -26.15
N VAL A 48 -15.32 17.61 -26.04
CA VAL A 48 -14.85 18.17 -24.76
C VAL A 48 -15.23 19.63 -24.67
N SER A 49 -15.84 20.02 -23.54
CA SER A 49 -16.13 21.42 -23.24
C SER A 49 -14.82 22.22 -23.16
N GLU A 50 -14.84 23.52 -23.49
CA GLU A 50 -13.63 24.36 -23.40
C GLU A 50 -13.01 24.34 -21.99
N VAL A 51 -13.83 24.15 -20.95
CA VAL A 51 -13.43 24.07 -19.54
C VAL A 51 -12.67 22.79 -19.21
N ASP A 52 -12.99 21.67 -19.87
CA ASP A 52 -12.27 20.41 -19.70
C ASP A 52 -10.93 20.41 -20.45
N ARG A 53 -10.82 21.22 -21.52
CA ARG A 53 -9.57 21.37 -22.29
C ARG A 53 -8.50 22.18 -21.59
N THR A 54 -8.89 23.17 -20.79
CA THR A 54 -7.94 24.02 -20.03
C THR A 54 -7.51 23.37 -18.72
N GLY A 55 -8.15 22.27 -18.30
CA GLY A 55 -7.93 21.64 -17.00
C GLY A 55 -8.53 22.42 -15.82
N GLU A 56 -9.23 23.54 -16.08
CA GLU A 56 -9.86 24.36 -15.05
C GLU A 56 -11.00 23.61 -14.34
N GLY A 57 -11.73 22.74 -15.06
CA GLY A 57 -12.75 21.87 -14.47
C GLY A 57 -12.17 20.89 -13.45
N ALA A 58 -11.01 20.29 -13.75
CA ALA A 58 -10.32 19.39 -12.84
C ALA A 58 -9.78 20.13 -11.61
N ALA A 59 -9.18 21.30 -11.79
CA ALA A 59 -8.69 22.13 -10.68
C ALA A 59 -9.82 22.63 -9.76
N ALA A 60 -10.98 22.98 -10.33
CA ALA A 60 -12.15 23.39 -9.57
C ALA A 60 -12.76 22.23 -8.76
N ALA A 61 -12.83 21.03 -9.35
CA ALA A 61 -13.30 19.83 -8.65
C ALA A 61 -12.33 19.41 -7.53
N GLU A 62 -11.03 19.48 -7.77
CA GLU A 62 -10.01 19.20 -6.76
C GLU A 62 -10.08 20.21 -5.60
N ALA A 63 -10.20 21.51 -5.90
CA ALA A 63 -10.37 22.55 -4.88
C ALA A 63 -11.66 22.39 -4.06
N ALA A 64 -12.75 21.94 -4.67
CA ALA A 64 -14.03 21.71 -3.99
C ALA A 64 -14.00 20.46 -3.08
N THR A 65 -13.24 19.43 -3.47
CA THR A 65 -13.14 18.15 -2.75
C THR A 65 -11.97 18.06 -1.78
N ALA A 66 -11.03 19.02 -1.84
CA ALA A 66 -9.87 19.05 -0.96
C ALA A 66 -10.27 19.11 0.54
N PRO A 67 -9.62 18.33 1.41
CA PRO A 67 -9.88 18.36 2.84
C PRO A 67 -9.59 19.75 3.44
N LYS A 68 -10.61 20.40 4.00
CA LYS A 68 -10.50 21.75 4.60
C LYS A 68 -9.75 21.78 5.95
N GLN A 69 -9.45 20.60 6.51
CA GLN A 69 -8.85 20.47 7.83
C GLN A 69 -7.43 19.89 7.72
N LYS A 70 -6.48 20.52 8.40
CA LYS A 70 -5.12 20.01 8.53
C LYS A 70 -5.14 18.74 9.39
N VAL A 71 -4.69 17.63 8.82
CA VAL A 71 -4.45 16.40 9.59
C VAL A 71 -3.23 16.64 10.49
N PRO A 72 -3.36 16.52 11.82
CA PRO A 72 -2.22 16.64 12.71
C PRO A 72 -1.25 15.48 12.45
N GLN A 73 0.02 15.79 12.20
CA GLN A 73 1.06 14.77 12.07
C GLN A 73 1.29 14.10 13.43
N THR A 74 1.18 12.78 13.46
CA THR A 74 1.51 11.98 14.64
C THR A 74 3.01 12.08 14.91
N LYS A 75 3.38 12.54 16.11
CA LYS A 75 4.78 12.52 16.55
C LYS A 75 5.16 11.09 16.95
N GLU A 76 6.20 10.55 16.32
CA GLU A 76 6.81 9.31 16.77
C GLU A 76 7.50 9.54 18.12
N ILE A 77 6.99 8.90 19.17
CA ILE A 77 7.61 8.85 20.49
C ILE A 77 8.41 7.56 20.61
N LYS A 78 9.73 7.67 20.75
CA LYS A 78 10.60 6.54 21.06
C LYS A 78 10.38 6.14 22.52
N THR A 79 9.72 5.02 22.75
CA THR A 79 9.62 4.39 24.08
C THR A 79 10.91 3.62 24.35
N GLN A 80 11.62 3.99 25.41
CA GLN A 80 12.75 3.19 25.92
C GLN A 80 12.23 2.29 27.05
N PRO A 81 12.50 0.97 27.01
CA PRO A 81 12.16 0.09 28.12
C PRO A 81 13.00 0.48 29.34
N GLN A 82 12.34 0.72 30.47
CA GLN A 82 13.03 0.85 31.75
C GLN A 82 13.48 -0.53 32.22
N SER A 83 14.70 -0.64 32.76
CA SER A 83 15.19 -1.88 33.35
C SER A 83 14.27 -2.29 34.50
N SER A 84 13.59 -3.43 34.38
CA SER A 84 12.66 -3.95 35.39
C SER A 84 13.33 -4.85 36.43
N GLY A 85 14.65 -5.05 36.33
CA GLY A 85 15.40 -5.94 37.21
C GLY A 85 16.46 -5.21 38.03
N ASN A 86 16.64 -5.65 39.28
CA ASN A 86 17.73 -5.23 40.14
C ASN A 86 18.95 -6.16 39.93
N PRO A 87 20.11 -5.65 39.50
CA PRO A 87 21.31 -6.47 39.34
C PRO A 87 21.80 -7.12 40.65
N ASP A 88 21.45 -6.55 41.80
CA ASP A 88 21.85 -7.08 43.11
C ASP A 88 21.20 -8.43 43.42
N ASP A 89 20.05 -8.73 42.82
CA ASP A 89 19.34 -10.01 42.99
C ASP A 89 20.23 -11.19 42.53
N TYR A 90 21.06 -10.99 41.50
CA TYR A 90 22.02 -12.01 41.05
C TYR A 90 23.16 -12.22 42.05
N VAL A 91 23.54 -11.17 42.79
CA VAL A 91 24.58 -11.23 43.82
C VAL A 91 24.06 -11.97 45.05
N GLU A 92 22.80 -11.75 45.43
CA GLU A 92 22.15 -12.49 46.52
C GLU A 92 21.99 -13.97 46.17
N LEU A 93 21.52 -14.28 44.97
CA LEU A 93 21.42 -15.66 44.50
C LEU A 93 22.78 -16.37 44.46
N ALA A 94 23.84 -15.68 44.02
CA ALA A 94 25.19 -16.23 44.01
C ALA A 94 25.70 -16.56 45.43
N LYS A 95 25.35 -15.75 46.43
CA LYS A 95 25.67 -16.03 47.83
C LYS A 95 24.88 -17.22 48.36
N GLU A 96 23.59 -17.33 48.06
CA GLU A 96 22.75 -18.47 48.46
C GLU A 96 23.25 -19.80 47.87
N VAL A 97 23.58 -19.81 46.58
CA VAL A 97 24.14 -20.99 45.88
C VAL A 97 25.58 -21.29 46.32
N GLY A 98 26.37 -20.27 46.67
CA GLY A 98 27.71 -20.45 47.23
C GLY A 98 27.69 -21.06 48.63
N ASN A 99 26.80 -20.58 49.49
CA ASN A 99 26.67 -21.01 50.89
C ASN A 99 26.07 -22.42 51.02
N SER A 100 25.24 -22.84 50.07
CA SER A 100 24.70 -24.22 50.02
C SER A 100 25.75 -25.29 49.73
N LYS A 101 26.95 -24.93 49.23
CA LYS A 101 28.09 -25.86 49.16
C LYS A 101 28.79 -26.07 50.51
N THR A 102 28.60 -25.16 51.47
CA THR A 102 29.30 -25.17 52.76
C THR A 102 28.48 -25.72 53.93
N GLU A 103 27.15 -25.85 53.82
CA GLU A 103 26.28 -26.33 54.92
C GLU A 103 26.38 -27.84 55.24
N GLY A 104 27.34 -28.56 54.64
CA GLY A 104 27.53 -30.00 54.89
C GLY A 104 28.98 -30.46 55.00
N VAL A 105 29.97 -29.56 55.05
CA VAL A 105 31.38 -29.94 55.16
C VAL A 105 31.76 -30.03 56.64
N THR A 106 31.46 -31.16 57.28
CA THR A 106 32.10 -31.49 58.55
C THR A 106 33.56 -31.84 58.26
N THR A 107 34.49 -31.03 58.73
CA THR A 107 35.93 -31.36 58.68
C THR A 107 36.19 -32.57 59.56
N VAL A 108 36.56 -33.69 58.93
CA VAL A 108 37.12 -34.85 59.63
C VAL A 108 38.55 -34.49 60.01
N ASN A 109 38.85 -34.42 61.31
CA ASN A 109 40.21 -34.22 61.82
C ASN A 109 40.86 -35.55 62.18
N ASP A 110 42.18 -35.60 62.15
CA ASP A 110 42.95 -36.83 62.42
C ASP A 110 42.64 -37.42 63.80
N ASP A 111 42.35 -36.59 64.81
CA ASP A 111 41.93 -37.04 66.14
C ASP A 111 40.64 -37.88 66.12
N LEU A 112 39.66 -37.53 65.27
CA LEU A 112 38.44 -38.33 65.12
C LEU A 112 38.73 -39.67 64.48
N VAL A 113 39.67 -39.71 63.52
CA VAL A 113 40.11 -40.93 62.84
C VAL A 113 40.84 -41.85 63.81
N GLU A 114 41.77 -41.30 64.60
CA GLU A 114 42.53 -42.06 65.60
C GLU A 114 41.61 -42.64 66.68
N LYS A 115 40.64 -41.85 67.17
CA LYS A 115 39.64 -42.32 68.15
C LYS A 115 38.72 -43.40 67.60
N ALA A 116 38.40 -43.36 66.31
CA ALA A 116 37.62 -44.40 65.66
C ALA A 116 38.41 -45.71 65.54
N LEU A 117 39.70 -45.62 65.20
CA LEU A 117 40.61 -46.76 65.13
C LEU A 117 40.80 -47.42 66.50
N GLU A 118 41.00 -46.64 67.56
CA GLU A 118 41.15 -47.16 68.93
C GLU A 118 39.90 -47.91 69.40
N LYS A 119 38.70 -47.36 69.12
CA LYS A 119 37.43 -48.03 69.46
C LYS A 119 37.14 -49.27 68.62
N GLY A 120 37.69 -49.35 67.41
CA GLY A 120 37.49 -50.45 66.47
C GLY A 120 38.41 -51.65 66.71
N GLN A 121 39.46 -51.51 67.53
CA GLN A 121 40.34 -52.63 67.83
C GLN A 121 39.71 -53.60 68.85
N PRO A 122 39.72 -54.92 68.59
CA PRO A 122 39.27 -55.90 69.57
C PRO A 122 40.20 -55.88 70.78
N LYS A 123 39.64 -55.77 71.99
CA LYS A 123 40.42 -55.87 73.23
C LYS A 123 41.12 -57.23 73.26
N LYS A 124 42.45 -57.21 73.38
CA LYS A 124 43.26 -58.41 73.69
C LYS A 124 42.93 -58.95 75.06
#